data_AF-J9ZDI5-F1
#
_entry.id   AF-J9ZDI5-F1
#
_cell.length_a   1.000
_cell.length_b   1.000
_cell.length_c   1.000
_cell.angle_alpha   90.00
_cell.angle_beta   90.00
_cell.angle_gamma   90.00
#
_symmetry.space_group_name_H-M   'P 1'
#
loop_
_entity.id
_entity.type
_entity.pdbx_description
1 polymer ?
#
loop_
_entity_poly.entity_id
_entity_poly.type
_entity_poly.pdbx_seq_one_letter_code
_entity_poly.pdbx_strand_id
1 'polypeptide(L)'
;MTDPARKKGPMRILILALTRMGDLYEMYPMVAALRETYPDSQISLVAYREFCPVLGPLSLLTSVYPVDGPSLLALSRSPGSPLEAYRTIRNWLQEIDEFDADLLINLTPNRIGAVLGYLIRAREKRGLHMTPDGYRAHYGPFVPYLGMLVKNRLYNNLNLVDLFLKIACLKPPVSLPLSILPESRSNIRKKGEKEGVGPDDIRIAFATGASQELKRWPVERFLETILVLLESDFRTHAILLGSGEEDRKRNGKIFGGISALRPDLSVRLHDWTGQTGPDDLFALLEQSDLLVSNDTGTMHAAALAGLPVVCLSFANLFYPETGPWGDGNIILYSRAPCAPCAPDSRCLHPVCREDLDPRTVAAVVRKRLEFPRTLETPDREALRLFLETLLPVGKTGIALSKREVTGEVRYRPLGEDRESPEEFYRNVYEKLWREDLEGDLEKPLEGLCPEGGDISQVLDFSDRLLHLAKKGQEVVQRIAVCLDSGRSPVPENLLSSIDGVDRQVEEISWSCPPLGPLCLFFQLEKESIDVWNPREIFHLVKRTEKTYEDLRKRVERFSRIVREGRRALPGETDRAEEPGMSRFSGFEMRERIGQ
;
A
#
# COMPACT_ATOMS: atom_id res chain seq x y z
N MET A 1 12.86 -15.03 17.28
CA MET A 1 13.79 -14.12 16.59
C MET A 1 14.88 -13.78 17.58
N THR A 2 16.10 -14.27 17.37
CA THR A 2 17.26 -13.84 18.14
C THR A 2 17.67 -12.47 17.62
N ASP A 3 17.55 -11.44 18.46
CA ASP A 3 18.12 -10.10 18.27
C ASP A 3 19.61 -10.29 17.95
N PRO A 4 20.04 -10.15 16.67
CA PRO A 4 21.44 -10.32 16.33
C PRO A 4 22.15 -9.07 16.80
N ALA A 5 22.65 -9.15 18.04
CA ALA A 5 23.69 -8.31 18.63
C ALA A 5 23.76 -6.92 17.99
N ARG A 6 22.88 -6.00 18.44
CA ARG A 6 22.97 -4.55 18.17
C ARG A 6 24.43 -4.12 18.09
N LYS A 7 24.95 -3.96 16.88
CA LYS A 7 26.25 -3.38 16.64
C LYS A 7 26.14 -1.95 17.19
N LYS A 8 26.74 -1.68 18.35
CA LYS A 8 26.68 -0.37 19.03
C LYS A 8 27.50 0.73 18.31
N GLY A 9 27.77 0.57 17.01
CA GLY A 9 28.61 1.48 16.22
C GLY A 9 27.96 1.79 14.86
N PRO A 10 28.51 2.77 14.12
CA PRO A 10 27.98 3.18 12.84
C PRO A 10 27.91 2.00 11.86
N MET A 11 26.79 1.90 11.15
CA MET A 11 26.55 0.90 10.12
C MET A 11 26.57 1.54 8.73
N ARG A 12 26.92 0.72 7.73
CA ARG A 12 26.69 1.04 6.32
C ARG A 12 25.42 0.34 5.87
N ILE A 13 24.36 1.12 5.67
CA ILE A 13 23.03 0.63 5.32
C ILE A 13 22.76 0.96 3.87
N LEU A 14 22.44 -0.06 3.07
CA LEU A 14 22.09 0.09 1.66
C LEU A 14 20.62 -0.25 1.46
N ILE A 15 19.89 0.66 0.82
CA ILE A 15 18.49 0.47 0.43
C ILE A 15 18.44 0.22 -1.07
N LEU A 16 17.77 -0.85 -1.49
CA LEU A 16 17.52 -1.16 -2.89
C LEU A 16 16.05 -0.85 -3.24
N ALA A 17 15.81 0.28 -3.90
CA ALA A 17 14.48 0.71 -4.34
C ALA A 17 14.50 1.14 -5.80
N LEU A 18 14.38 0.15 -6.70
CA LEU A 18 14.24 0.36 -8.14
C LEU A 18 12.76 0.60 -8.51
N THR A 19 12.27 1.75 -8.09
CA THR A 19 10.85 2.11 -8.10
C THR A 19 10.62 3.49 -8.71
N ARG A 20 9.35 3.95 -8.77
CA ARG A 20 9.03 5.28 -9.30
C ARG A 20 9.10 6.33 -8.20
N MET A 21 8.98 7.60 -8.59
CA MET A 21 8.99 8.76 -7.67
C MET A 21 8.08 8.60 -6.43
N GLY A 22 6.85 8.09 -6.58
CA GLY A 22 5.92 7.91 -5.45
C GLY A 22 6.47 6.96 -4.40
N ASP A 23 6.91 5.78 -4.83
CA ASP A 23 7.49 4.75 -3.96
C ASP A 23 8.77 5.26 -3.27
N LEU A 24 9.58 6.10 -3.93
CA LEU A 24 10.77 6.73 -3.33
C LEU A 24 10.39 7.70 -2.20
N TYR A 25 9.28 8.41 -2.32
CA TYR A 25 8.77 9.23 -1.23
C TYR A 25 8.18 8.39 -0.10
N GLU A 26 7.44 7.32 -0.42
CA GLU A 26 6.91 6.38 0.59
C GLU A 26 8.02 5.63 1.34
N MET A 27 9.19 5.47 0.74
CA MET A 27 10.37 4.89 1.37
C MET A 27 11.04 5.85 2.38
N TYR A 28 10.84 7.16 2.26
CA TYR A 28 11.57 8.13 3.09
C TYR A 28 11.29 8.07 4.60
N PRO A 29 10.05 7.81 5.09
CA PRO A 29 9.83 7.62 6.53
C PRO A 29 10.62 6.45 7.11
N MET A 30 10.89 5.40 6.31
CA MET A 30 11.79 4.32 6.71
C MET A 30 13.24 4.82 6.85
N VAL A 31 13.71 5.70 5.95
CA VAL A 31 15.03 6.36 6.04
C VAL A 31 15.12 7.21 7.31
N ALA A 32 14.07 7.95 7.65
CA ALA A 32 13.99 8.72 8.89
C ALA A 32 14.08 7.82 10.13
N ALA A 33 13.33 6.73 10.16
CA ALA A 33 13.39 5.76 11.25
C ALA A 33 14.76 5.07 11.36
N LEU A 34 15.44 4.81 10.24
CA LEU A 34 16.81 4.31 10.22
C LEU A 34 17.78 5.32 10.84
N ARG A 35 17.66 6.62 10.53
CA ARG A 35 18.49 7.66 11.13
C ARG A 35 18.24 7.80 12.63
N GLU A 36 16.98 7.74 13.09
CA GLU A 36 16.65 7.79 14.52
C GLU A 36 17.18 6.56 15.27
N THR A 37 17.13 5.38 14.64
CA THR A 37 17.62 4.11 15.23
C THR A 37 19.15 3.99 15.18
N TYR A 38 19.77 4.51 14.12
CA TYR A 38 21.21 4.45 13.88
C TYR A 38 21.78 5.84 13.50
N PRO A 39 21.95 6.76 14.48
CA PRO A 39 22.29 8.17 14.23
C PRO A 39 23.56 8.41 13.43
N ASP A 40 24.59 7.57 13.62
CA ASP A 40 25.91 7.75 12.99
C ASP A 40 26.09 6.92 11.71
N SER A 41 25.05 6.21 11.25
CA SER A 41 25.14 5.31 10.10
C SER A 41 25.14 6.04 8.76
N GLN A 42 25.80 5.44 7.78
CA GLN A 42 25.64 5.85 6.38
C GLN A 42 24.40 5.15 5.82
N ILE A 43 23.49 5.92 5.22
CA ILE A 43 22.27 5.40 4.62
C ILE A 43 22.30 5.74 3.15
N SER A 44 22.56 4.74 2.32
CA SER A 44 22.73 4.90 0.89
C SER A 44 21.60 4.24 0.12
N LEU A 45 21.27 4.79 -1.04
CA LEU A 45 20.16 4.33 -1.87
C LEU A 45 20.63 3.89 -3.25
N VAL A 46 20.20 2.71 -3.67
CA VAL A 46 20.17 2.31 -5.07
C VAL A 46 18.81 2.67 -5.65
N ALA A 47 18.80 3.50 -6.69
CA ALA A 47 17.58 3.94 -7.37
C ALA A 47 17.81 4.07 -8.89
N TYR A 48 16.72 4.08 -9.66
CA TYR A 48 16.79 4.40 -11.08
C TYR A 48 17.28 5.84 -11.31
N ARG A 49 18.19 6.01 -12.27
CA ARG A 49 18.85 7.29 -12.59
C ARG A 49 17.83 8.37 -12.93
N GLU A 50 16.80 8.03 -13.70
CA GLU A 50 15.73 8.94 -14.11
C GLU A 50 14.91 9.51 -12.95
N PHE A 51 14.89 8.83 -11.79
CA PHE A 51 14.17 9.30 -10.60
C PHE A 51 15.10 9.92 -9.54
N CYS A 52 16.42 9.89 -9.72
CA CYS A 52 17.35 10.52 -8.78
C CYS A 52 17.12 12.03 -8.54
N PRO A 53 16.69 12.85 -9.53
CA PRO A 53 16.41 14.27 -9.28
C PRO A 53 15.35 14.51 -8.20
N VAL A 54 14.43 13.57 -7.97
CA VAL A 54 13.33 13.72 -7.02
C VAL A 54 13.78 13.62 -5.55
N LEU A 55 15.03 13.18 -5.33
CA LEU A 55 15.62 12.92 -4.03
C LEU A 55 16.20 14.17 -3.36
N GLY A 56 16.32 15.32 -4.05
CA GLY A 56 16.93 16.54 -3.50
C GLY A 56 16.43 16.92 -2.10
N PRO A 57 15.10 16.95 -1.86
CA PRO A 57 14.53 17.25 -0.55
C PRO A 57 14.77 16.18 0.53
N LEU A 58 15.17 14.96 0.16
CA LEU A 58 15.31 13.79 1.05
C LEU A 58 16.67 13.79 1.76
N SER A 59 16.83 14.72 2.70
CA SER A 59 18.09 15.11 3.36
C SER A 59 18.87 14.00 4.09
N LEU A 60 18.23 12.88 4.43
CA LEU A 60 18.83 11.86 5.29
C LEU A 60 19.67 10.81 4.54
N LEU A 61 19.60 10.81 3.21
CA LEU A 61 20.41 9.93 2.35
C LEU A 61 21.85 10.45 2.27
N THR A 62 22.80 9.58 2.56
CA THR A 62 24.24 9.88 2.53
C THR A 62 24.79 9.86 1.10
N SER A 63 24.35 8.89 0.29
CA SER A 63 24.73 8.77 -1.11
C SER A 63 23.66 8.05 -1.91
N VAL A 64 23.66 8.27 -3.23
CA VAL A 64 22.76 7.62 -4.18
C VAL A 64 23.60 6.96 -5.27
N TYR A 65 23.32 5.68 -5.52
CA TYR A 65 23.93 4.85 -6.57
C TYR A 65 22.94 4.68 -7.72
N PRO A 66 23.00 5.54 -8.76
CA PRO A 66 22.03 5.54 -9.86
C PRO A 66 22.22 4.34 -10.79
N VAL A 67 21.12 3.62 -11.04
CA VAL A 67 21.04 2.51 -12.00
C VAL A 67 20.37 2.98 -13.29
N ASP A 68 20.93 2.61 -14.43
CA ASP A 68 20.27 2.83 -15.72
C ASP A 68 19.13 1.82 -15.93
N GLY A 69 17.90 2.27 -15.66
CA GLY A 69 16.69 1.45 -15.74
C GLY A 69 16.43 0.88 -17.14
N PRO A 70 16.43 1.70 -18.21
CA PRO A 70 16.32 1.23 -19.59
C PRO A 70 17.35 0.16 -19.95
N SER A 71 18.63 0.35 -19.60
CA SER A 71 19.65 -0.66 -19.85
C SER A 71 19.30 -1.96 -19.13
N LEU A 72 19.00 -1.89 -17.83
CA LEU A 72 18.68 -3.08 -17.04
C LEU A 72 17.40 -3.80 -17.51
N LEU A 73 16.39 -3.06 -17.98
CA LEU A 73 15.19 -3.62 -18.59
C LEU A 73 15.48 -4.24 -19.96
N ALA A 74 16.34 -3.63 -20.78
CA ALA A 74 16.78 -4.20 -22.05
C ALA A 74 17.49 -5.55 -21.84
N LEU A 75 18.26 -5.70 -20.75
CA LEU A 75 18.85 -7.00 -20.38
C LEU A 75 17.80 -8.07 -20.07
N SER A 76 16.62 -7.67 -19.60
CA SER A 76 15.52 -8.58 -19.30
C SER A 76 14.64 -8.93 -20.50
N ARG A 77 14.69 -8.15 -21.59
CA ARG A 77 13.77 -8.24 -22.74
C ARG A 77 14.43 -8.55 -24.08
N SER A 78 15.70 -8.22 -24.27
CA SER A 78 16.40 -8.46 -25.53
C SER A 78 17.25 -9.73 -25.46
N PRO A 79 17.34 -10.51 -26.55
CA PRO A 79 18.45 -11.45 -26.78
C PRO A 79 19.72 -10.67 -27.12
N GLY A 80 20.03 -9.62 -26.37
CA GLY A 80 21.31 -8.93 -26.43
C GLY A 80 22.41 -9.86 -25.92
N SER A 81 23.67 -9.48 -26.13
CA SER A 81 24.81 -10.25 -25.61
C SER A 81 24.69 -10.40 -24.09
N PRO A 82 24.48 -11.62 -23.54
CA PRO A 82 24.43 -11.83 -22.09
C PRO A 82 25.70 -11.35 -21.38
N LEU A 83 26.81 -11.24 -22.14
CA LEU A 83 28.08 -10.71 -21.68
C LEU A 83 28.04 -9.20 -21.42
N GLU A 84 27.35 -8.41 -22.25
CA GLU A 84 27.19 -6.97 -22.03
C GLU A 84 26.28 -6.72 -20.83
N ALA A 85 25.19 -7.50 -20.73
CA ALA A 85 24.31 -7.52 -19.56
C ALA A 85 25.08 -7.76 -18.27
N TYR A 86 25.88 -8.82 -18.27
CA TYR A 86 26.72 -9.21 -17.15
C TYR A 86 27.79 -8.15 -16.85
N ARG A 87 28.43 -7.57 -17.86
CA ARG A 87 29.45 -6.51 -17.66
C ARG A 87 28.86 -5.25 -17.03
N THR A 88 27.70 -4.79 -17.50
CA THR A 88 27.01 -3.62 -16.94
C THR A 88 26.62 -3.87 -15.48
N ILE A 89 26.00 -5.02 -15.21
CA ILE A 89 25.64 -5.40 -13.83
C ILE A 89 26.89 -5.55 -12.96
N ARG A 90 27.95 -6.19 -13.47
CA ARG A 90 29.20 -6.41 -12.72
C ARG A 90 29.92 -5.11 -12.39
N ASN A 91 30.05 -4.20 -13.34
CA ASN A 91 30.72 -2.91 -13.11
C ASN A 91 29.95 -2.10 -12.05
N TRP A 92 28.62 -2.07 -12.15
CA TRP A 92 27.78 -1.42 -11.17
C TRP A 92 27.84 -2.10 -9.79
N LEU A 93 27.83 -3.43 -9.74
CA LEU A 93 28.01 -4.18 -8.49
C LEU A 93 29.36 -3.92 -7.86
N GLN A 94 30.42 -3.66 -8.63
CA GLN A 94 31.74 -3.35 -8.07
C GLN A 94 31.71 -2.07 -7.23
N GLU A 95 31.05 -1.01 -7.71
CA GLU A 95 30.90 0.25 -6.95
C GLU A 95 30.11 0.05 -5.65
N ILE A 96 29.15 -0.88 -5.63
CA ILE A 96 28.34 -1.21 -4.46
C ILE A 96 29.03 -2.18 -3.52
N ASP A 97 29.76 -3.16 -4.05
CA ASP A 97 30.50 -4.13 -3.24
C ASP A 97 31.62 -3.42 -2.45
N GLU A 98 32.18 -2.34 -2.99
CA GLU A 98 33.11 -1.45 -2.28
C GLU A 98 32.48 -0.75 -1.06
N PHE A 99 31.15 -0.56 -1.05
CA PHE A 99 30.44 -0.02 0.11
C PHE A 99 30.46 -0.99 1.30
N ASP A 100 30.61 -2.30 1.09
CA ASP A 100 30.68 -3.34 2.13
C ASP A 100 29.53 -3.19 3.17
N ALA A 101 28.30 -3.30 2.67
CA ALA A 101 27.09 -3.05 3.45
C ALA A 101 27.00 -3.97 4.69
N ASP A 102 26.74 -3.37 5.85
CA ASP A 102 26.36 -4.13 7.05
C ASP A 102 24.93 -4.66 6.92
N LEU A 103 24.03 -3.86 6.33
CA LEU A 103 22.62 -4.18 6.16
C LEU A 103 22.14 -3.76 4.77
N LEU A 104 21.55 -4.71 4.04
CA LEU A 104 20.80 -4.46 2.80
C LEU A 104 19.29 -4.57 3.10
N ILE A 105 18.54 -3.53 2.75
CA ILE A 105 17.07 -3.53 2.76
C ILE A 105 16.57 -3.45 1.32
N ASN A 106 16.04 -4.55 0.81
CA ASN A 106 15.50 -4.63 -0.54
C ASN A 106 13.99 -4.38 -0.58
N LEU A 107 13.60 -3.22 -1.11
CA LEU A 107 12.22 -2.79 -1.29
C LEU A 107 11.73 -2.98 -2.74
N THR A 108 12.46 -3.75 -3.56
CA THR A 108 12.11 -3.99 -4.97
C THR A 108 11.48 -5.38 -5.11
N PRO A 109 10.14 -5.54 -5.06
CA PRO A 109 9.46 -6.83 -5.01
C PRO A 109 9.28 -7.46 -6.40
N ASN A 110 10.34 -7.54 -7.19
CA ASN A 110 10.31 -8.17 -8.51
C ASN A 110 11.56 -9.03 -8.76
N ARG A 111 11.60 -9.71 -9.91
CA ARG A 111 12.70 -10.63 -10.26
C ARG A 111 14.06 -9.93 -10.30
N ILE A 112 14.12 -8.69 -10.80
CA ILE A 112 15.35 -7.90 -10.81
C ILE A 112 15.79 -7.63 -9.37
N GLY A 113 14.88 -7.18 -8.51
CA GLY A 113 15.14 -6.96 -7.10
C GLY A 113 15.67 -8.22 -6.41
N ALA A 114 15.06 -9.38 -6.67
CA ALA A 114 15.53 -10.67 -6.14
C ALA A 114 16.97 -11.00 -6.56
N VAL A 115 17.29 -10.83 -7.85
CA VAL A 115 18.63 -11.06 -8.40
C VAL A 115 19.65 -10.10 -7.80
N LEU A 116 19.35 -8.80 -7.75
CA LEU A 116 20.25 -7.82 -7.16
C LEU A 116 20.41 -8.03 -5.64
N GLY A 117 19.33 -8.42 -4.95
CA GLY A 117 19.37 -8.79 -3.54
C GLY A 117 20.28 -10.00 -3.28
N TYR A 118 20.40 -10.94 -4.23
CA TYR A 118 21.37 -12.04 -4.16
C TYR A 118 22.79 -11.54 -4.40
N LEU A 119 23.00 -10.78 -5.49
CA LEU A 119 24.32 -10.37 -5.97
C LEU A 119 25.02 -9.35 -5.05
N ILE A 120 24.29 -8.39 -4.48
CA ILE A 120 24.84 -7.39 -3.58
C ILE A 120 25.33 -8.06 -2.30
N ARG A 121 26.58 -7.82 -1.93
CA ARG A 121 27.14 -8.34 -0.67
C ARG A 121 26.68 -7.49 0.51
N ALA A 122 26.12 -8.16 1.53
CA ALA A 122 25.79 -7.54 2.81
C ALA A 122 25.84 -8.58 3.93
N ARG A 123 26.19 -8.15 5.15
CA ARG A 123 26.25 -9.05 6.33
C ARG A 123 24.86 -9.50 6.76
N GLU A 124 23.91 -8.57 6.73
CA GLU A 124 22.50 -8.84 6.93
C GLU A 124 21.71 -8.40 5.69
N LYS A 125 20.68 -9.17 5.34
CA LYS A 125 19.81 -8.92 4.20
C LYS A 125 18.35 -9.03 4.62
N ARG A 126 17.54 -8.05 4.21
CA ARG A 126 16.08 -8.00 4.41
C ARG A 126 15.40 -7.70 3.09
N GLY A 127 14.22 -8.26 2.86
CA GLY A 127 13.46 -8.07 1.62
C GLY A 127 13.47 -9.30 0.72
N LEU A 128 13.20 -9.10 -0.57
CA LEU A 128 13.14 -10.18 -1.55
C LEU A 128 14.55 -10.53 -2.07
N HIS A 129 14.88 -11.81 -2.13
CA HIS A 129 16.15 -12.31 -2.64
C HIS A 129 15.93 -13.47 -3.60
N MET A 130 17.03 -13.97 -4.15
CA MET A 130 17.07 -15.18 -4.94
C MET A 130 18.05 -16.17 -4.29
N THR A 131 17.70 -17.46 -4.29
CA THR A 131 18.60 -18.55 -3.92
C THR A 131 19.64 -18.80 -5.03
N PRO A 132 20.76 -19.50 -4.75
CA PRO A 132 21.79 -19.79 -5.75
C PRO A 132 21.29 -20.53 -7.00
N ASP A 133 20.21 -21.31 -6.89
CA ASP A 133 19.54 -22.08 -7.95
C ASP A 133 18.38 -21.33 -8.62
N GLY A 134 18.12 -20.07 -8.22
CA GLY A 134 17.23 -19.18 -8.94
C GLY A 134 15.79 -19.07 -8.41
N TYR A 135 15.50 -19.65 -7.24
CA TYR A 135 14.19 -19.51 -6.58
C TYR A 135 14.10 -18.23 -5.76
N ARG A 136 12.88 -17.75 -5.51
CA ARG A 136 12.65 -16.56 -4.69
C ARG A 136 12.83 -16.92 -3.23
N ALA A 137 13.50 -16.06 -2.48
CA ALA A 137 13.63 -16.21 -1.04
C ALA A 137 13.23 -14.92 -0.33
N HIS A 138 12.32 -15.02 0.62
CA HIS A 138 11.79 -13.87 1.35
C HIS A 138 12.50 -13.75 2.71
N TYR A 139 13.34 -12.71 2.87
CA TYR A 139 14.14 -12.50 4.07
C TYR A 139 13.43 -11.50 5.00
N GLY A 140 12.57 -12.03 5.87
CA GLY A 140 11.82 -11.26 6.88
C GLY A 140 10.33 -11.59 6.88
N PRO A 141 9.64 -11.50 8.03
CA PRO A 141 8.25 -11.96 8.18
C PRO A 141 7.24 -11.18 7.33
N PHE A 142 7.51 -9.90 7.03
CA PHE A 142 6.65 -9.05 6.22
C PHE A 142 6.96 -9.07 4.72
N VAL A 143 7.98 -9.82 4.29
CA VAL A 143 8.30 -9.93 2.86
C VAL A 143 7.33 -10.87 2.13
N PRO A 144 6.94 -12.06 2.67
CA PRO A 144 5.84 -12.84 2.11
C PRO A 144 4.50 -12.09 2.15
N TYR A 145 4.29 -11.24 3.17
CA TYR A 145 3.11 -10.37 3.24
C TYR A 145 3.02 -9.44 2.02
N LEU A 146 4.12 -8.76 1.67
CA LEU A 146 4.18 -7.92 0.47
C LEU A 146 3.88 -8.71 -0.80
N GLY A 147 4.40 -9.94 -0.93
CA GLY A 147 4.10 -10.81 -2.07
C GLY A 147 2.63 -11.23 -2.16
N MET A 148 1.99 -11.44 -1.00
CA MET A 148 0.58 -11.80 -0.90
C MET A 148 -0.36 -10.67 -1.38
N LEU A 149 0.02 -9.40 -1.17
CA LEU A 149 -0.79 -8.25 -1.57
C LEU A 149 -1.16 -8.26 -3.05
N VAL A 150 -0.29 -8.80 -3.92
CA VAL A 150 -0.51 -8.83 -5.36
C VAL A 150 -1.85 -9.47 -5.76
N LYS A 151 -2.28 -10.52 -5.05
CA LYS A 151 -3.55 -11.21 -5.33
C LYS A 151 -4.65 -10.95 -4.30
N ASN A 152 -4.28 -10.46 -3.11
CA ASN A 152 -5.20 -10.37 -1.98
C ASN A 152 -5.26 -8.97 -1.35
N ARG A 153 -4.90 -7.91 -2.08
CA ARG A 153 -4.86 -6.53 -1.57
C ARG A 153 -6.16 -6.05 -0.92
N LEU A 154 -7.34 -6.54 -1.32
CA LEU A 154 -8.61 -6.14 -0.69
C LEU A 154 -8.67 -6.44 0.82
N TYR A 155 -7.84 -7.38 1.30
CA TYR A 155 -7.73 -7.75 2.71
C TYR A 155 -6.54 -7.08 3.42
N ASN A 156 -5.86 -6.14 2.75
CA ASN A 156 -4.77 -5.36 3.32
C ASN A 156 -5.31 -4.14 4.08
N ASN A 157 -4.73 -3.90 5.25
CA ASN A 157 -4.95 -2.67 6.00
C ASN A 157 -3.65 -1.93 6.35
N LEU A 158 -2.52 -2.36 5.77
CA LEU A 158 -1.22 -1.70 5.94
C LEU A 158 -0.92 -0.79 4.76
N ASN A 159 -0.60 0.46 5.08
CA ASN A 159 -0.03 1.37 4.11
C ASN A 159 1.39 0.92 3.73
N LEU A 160 1.82 1.19 2.49
CA LEU A 160 3.11 0.76 1.96
C LEU A 160 4.29 1.32 2.77
N VAL A 161 4.17 2.54 3.31
CA VAL A 161 5.16 3.13 4.23
C VAL A 161 5.31 2.27 5.49
N ASP A 162 4.19 1.87 6.10
CA ASP A 162 4.21 1.03 7.30
C ASP A 162 4.78 -0.36 6.98
N LEU A 163 4.51 -0.89 5.79
CA LEU A 163 5.08 -2.14 5.32
C LEU A 163 6.60 -2.04 5.12
N PHE A 164 7.11 -0.94 4.55
CA PHE A 164 8.55 -0.70 4.45
C PHE A 164 9.23 -0.61 5.82
N LEU A 165 8.61 0.09 6.78
CA LEU A 165 9.07 0.11 8.17
C LEU A 165 9.12 -1.30 8.78
N LYS A 166 8.08 -2.13 8.54
CA LYS A 166 8.02 -3.52 9.02
C LYS A 166 9.06 -4.43 8.36
N ILE A 167 9.30 -4.31 7.05
CA ILE A 167 10.39 -5.02 6.35
C ILE A 167 11.74 -4.63 6.93
N ALA A 168 11.91 -3.35 7.26
CA ALA A 168 13.11 -2.85 7.92
C ALA A 168 13.14 -3.11 9.43
N CYS A 169 12.12 -3.72 10.02
CA CYS A 169 12.00 -3.95 11.47
C CYS A 169 12.15 -2.67 12.31
N LEU A 170 11.50 -1.59 11.86
CA LEU A 170 11.55 -0.26 12.48
C LEU A 170 10.17 0.16 12.98
N LYS A 171 10.17 1.06 13.96
CA LYS A 171 8.98 1.81 14.34
C LYS A 171 8.85 3.06 13.46
N PRO A 172 7.63 3.59 13.26
CA PRO A 172 7.44 4.88 12.59
C PRO A 172 8.31 5.98 13.22
N PRO A 173 8.90 6.87 12.39
CA PRO A 173 9.77 7.93 12.89
C PRO A 173 8.98 8.99 13.64
N VAL A 174 9.63 9.66 14.59
CA VAL A 174 9.07 10.82 15.29
C VAL A 174 9.08 12.06 14.39
N SER A 175 10.10 12.18 13.53
CA SER A 175 10.30 13.35 12.67
C SER A 175 10.58 12.96 11.21
N LEU A 176 10.14 13.81 10.28
CA LEU A 176 10.43 13.70 8.85
C LEU A 176 11.21 14.93 8.38
N PRO A 177 12.51 15.04 8.67
CA PRO A 177 13.29 16.20 8.26
C PRO A 177 13.40 16.23 6.73
N LEU A 178 13.12 17.39 6.12
CA LEU A 178 13.27 17.63 4.68
C LEU A 178 14.24 18.79 4.48
N SER A 179 15.08 18.73 3.44
CA SER A 179 16.00 19.80 3.07
C SER A 179 15.43 20.63 1.93
N ILE A 180 14.45 21.48 2.25
CA ILE A 180 13.90 22.43 1.28
C ILE A 180 14.83 23.64 1.17
N LEU A 181 15.33 23.91 -0.05
CA LEU A 181 16.27 24.99 -0.30
C LEU A 181 15.64 26.37 0.01
N PRO A 182 16.32 27.27 0.75
CA PRO A 182 15.83 28.63 1.00
C PRO A 182 15.53 29.42 -0.29
N GLU A 183 16.31 29.16 -1.35
CA GLU A 183 16.11 29.76 -2.65
C GLU A 183 14.81 29.29 -3.31
N SER A 184 14.50 27.99 -3.27
CA SER A 184 13.21 27.45 -3.72
C SER A 184 12.03 28.06 -2.96
N ARG A 185 12.12 28.20 -1.63
CA ARG A 185 11.11 28.92 -0.83
C ARG A 185 10.91 30.36 -1.32
N SER A 186 12.00 31.08 -1.57
CA SER A 186 11.94 32.45 -2.09
C SER A 186 11.39 32.52 -3.50
N ASN A 187 11.72 31.58 -4.38
CA ASN A 187 11.28 31.55 -5.77
C ASN A 187 9.77 31.33 -5.85
N ILE A 188 9.25 30.36 -5.11
CA ILE A 188 7.82 30.10 -5.02
C ILE A 188 7.07 31.31 -4.45
N ARG A 189 7.58 31.92 -3.36
CA ARG A 189 6.96 33.12 -2.77
C ARG A 189 6.89 34.27 -3.77
N LYS A 190 8.01 34.61 -4.41
CA LYS A 190 8.08 35.69 -5.43
C LYS A 190 7.17 35.41 -6.63
N LYS A 191 7.06 34.15 -7.05
CA LYS A 191 6.16 33.73 -8.13
C LYS A 191 4.70 33.96 -7.73
N GLY A 192 4.31 33.53 -6.53
CA GLY A 192 2.99 33.80 -5.97
C GLY A 192 2.68 35.30 -5.90
N GLU A 193 3.56 36.10 -5.31
CA GLU A 193 3.41 37.56 -5.20
C GLU A 193 3.23 38.23 -6.57
N LYS A 194 4.03 37.84 -7.57
CA LYS A 194 3.94 38.34 -8.94
C LYS A 194 2.60 38.01 -9.61
N GLU A 195 2.03 36.86 -9.29
CA GLU A 195 0.75 36.38 -9.81
C GLU A 195 -0.44 36.77 -8.91
N GLY A 196 -0.21 37.64 -7.92
CA GLY A 196 -1.26 38.19 -7.05
C GLY A 196 -1.73 37.25 -5.94
N VAL A 197 -0.94 36.23 -5.58
CA VAL A 197 -1.19 35.36 -4.42
C VAL A 197 -0.51 35.96 -3.19
N GLY A 198 -1.31 36.49 -2.29
CA GLY A 198 -0.89 37.05 -1.01
C GLY A 198 -0.47 36.00 0.02
N PRO A 199 0.01 36.45 1.19
CA PRO A 199 0.35 35.59 2.33
C PRO A 199 -0.88 35.07 3.10
N ASP A 200 -2.00 35.80 3.07
CA ASP A 200 -3.25 35.45 3.77
C ASP A 200 -4.27 34.73 2.86
N ASP A 201 -3.89 34.48 1.61
CA ASP A 201 -4.71 33.79 0.63
C ASP A 201 -4.62 32.27 0.80
N ILE A 202 -5.72 31.59 0.51
CA ILE A 202 -5.84 30.14 0.58
C ILE A 202 -5.30 29.54 -0.71
N ARG A 203 -4.25 28.73 -0.64
CA ARG A 203 -3.60 28.11 -1.79
C ARG A 203 -3.92 26.63 -1.88
N ILE A 204 -4.75 26.26 -2.85
CA ILE A 204 -5.12 24.87 -3.13
C ILE A 204 -4.32 24.39 -4.33
N ALA A 205 -3.44 23.42 -4.12
CA ALA A 205 -2.72 22.76 -5.20
C ALA A 205 -3.57 21.64 -5.82
N PHE A 206 -3.46 21.47 -7.13
CA PHE A 206 -4.14 20.42 -7.89
C PHE A 206 -3.14 19.61 -8.70
N ALA A 207 -2.88 18.37 -8.27
CA ALA A 207 -2.12 17.40 -9.05
C ALA A 207 -3.08 16.61 -9.95
N THR A 208 -3.34 17.16 -11.14
CA THR A 208 -4.36 16.64 -12.08
C THR A 208 -3.88 15.45 -12.91
N GLY A 209 -2.60 15.12 -12.84
CA GLY A 209 -1.97 14.02 -13.57
C GLY A 209 -1.90 12.71 -12.79
N ALA A 210 -1.59 11.65 -13.54
CA ALA A 210 -1.24 10.32 -13.04
C ALA A 210 -0.50 9.56 -14.15
N SER A 211 0.30 8.56 -13.78
CA SER A 211 1.10 7.78 -14.74
C SER A 211 0.26 6.90 -15.68
N GLN A 212 -0.97 6.56 -15.29
CA GLN A 212 -1.90 5.79 -16.10
C GLN A 212 -3.12 6.65 -16.41
N GLU A 213 -3.60 6.63 -17.64
CA GLU A 213 -4.79 7.39 -18.03
C GLU A 213 -6.02 7.02 -17.18
N LEU A 214 -6.18 5.73 -16.86
CA LEU A 214 -7.25 5.22 -15.99
C LEU A 214 -7.29 5.85 -14.61
N LYS A 215 -6.17 6.38 -14.11
CA LYS A 215 -6.03 7.04 -12.82
C LYS A 215 -6.16 8.57 -12.89
N ARG A 216 -6.57 9.14 -14.03
CA ARG A 216 -6.73 10.59 -14.20
C ARG A 216 -8.19 10.98 -14.17
N TRP A 217 -8.56 11.81 -13.20
CA TRP A 217 -9.92 12.33 -13.11
C TRP A 217 -10.22 13.27 -14.30
N PRO A 218 -11.44 13.26 -14.86
CA PRO A 218 -11.79 14.04 -16.05
C PRO A 218 -11.50 15.54 -15.89
N VAL A 219 -11.13 16.18 -17.01
CA VAL A 219 -10.81 17.61 -17.07
C VAL A 219 -11.99 18.45 -16.61
N GLU A 220 -13.18 18.08 -17.07
CA GLU A 220 -14.44 18.77 -16.82
C GLU A 220 -14.79 18.75 -15.32
N ARG A 221 -14.43 17.67 -14.63
CA ARG A 221 -14.67 17.50 -13.19
C ARG A 221 -13.70 18.31 -12.33
N PHE A 222 -12.41 18.34 -12.71
CA PHE A 222 -11.46 19.27 -12.09
C PHE A 222 -11.89 20.72 -12.28
N LEU A 223 -12.31 21.07 -13.50
CA LEU A 223 -12.80 22.40 -13.84
C LEU A 223 -13.99 22.80 -12.96
N GLU A 224 -15.02 21.95 -12.86
CA GLU A 224 -16.20 22.23 -12.02
C GLU A 224 -15.83 22.39 -10.55
N THR A 225 -14.96 21.50 -10.03
CA THR A 225 -14.49 21.58 -8.63
C THR A 225 -13.79 22.91 -8.36
N ILE A 226 -12.88 23.32 -9.25
CA ILE A 226 -12.13 24.57 -9.11
C ILE A 226 -13.06 25.77 -9.19
N LEU A 227 -14.02 25.77 -10.13
CA LEU A 227 -15.02 26.85 -10.21
C LEU A 227 -15.79 27.01 -8.90
N VAL A 228 -16.33 25.91 -8.35
CA VAL A 228 -17.08 25.93 -7.09
C VAL A 228 -16.21 26.47 -5.94
N LEU A 229 -14.93 26.09 -5.88
CA LEU A 229 -13.99 26.56 -4.85
C LEU A 229 -13.68 28.06 -4.99
N LEU A 230 -13.37 28.52 -6.20
CA LEU A 230 -13.09 29.93 -6.46
C LEU A 230 -14.32 30.82 -6.21
N GLU A 231 -15.53 30.35 -6.53
CA GLU A 231 -16.79 31.05 -6.26
C GLU A 231 -17.09 31.17 -4.75
N SER A 232 -16.64 30.20 -3.95
CA SER A 232 -17.00 30.09 -2.55
C SER A 232 -16.23 31.04 -1.61
N ASP A 233 -14.98 31.37 -1.93
CA ASP A 233 -14.16 32.29 -1.13
C ASP A 233 -13.22 33.08 -2.06
N PHE A 234 -13.26 34.41 -1.98
CA PHE A 234 -12.46 35.30 -2.81
C PHE A 234 -10.95 35.22 -2.53
N ARG A 235 -10.55 34.69 -1.36
CA ARG A 235 -9.15 34.43 -0.97
C ARG A 235 -8.61 33.13 -1.54
N THR A 236 -9.46 32.29 -2.15
CA THR A 236 -9.01 31.01 -2.70
C THR A 236 -8.28 31.19 -4.02
N HIS A 237 -7.09 30.61 -4.12
CA HIS A 237 -6.32 30.47 -5.34
C HIS A 237 -6.10 28.99 -5.65
N ALA A 238 -6.28 28.62 -6.92
CA ALA A 238 -6.08 27.26 -7.40
C ALA A 238 -4.78 27.18 -8.22
N ILE A 239 -3.89 26.26 -7.88
CA ILE A 239 -2.59 26.09 -8.55
C ILE A 239 -2.55 24.73 -9.23
N LEU A 240 -2.51 24.71 -10.56
CA LEU A 240 -2.40 23.49 -11.36
C LEU A 240 -0.95 23.01 -11.42
N LEU A 241 -0.75 21.74 -11.07
CA LEU A 241 0.54 21.06 -11.06
C LEU A 241 0.58 19.92 -12.07
N GLY A 242 1.81 19.57 -12.46
CA GLY A 242 2.09 18.49 -13.40
C GLY A 242 3.41 18.72 -14.12
N SER A 243 3.82 17.74 -14.93
CA SER A 243 5.04 17.83 -15.73
C SER A 243 4.88 17.14 -17.08
N GLY A 244 5.65 17.61 -18.07
CA GLY A 244 5.59 17.06 -19.42
C GLY A 244 4.38 17.52 -20.25
N GLU A 245 4.32 17.06 -21.49
CA GLU A 245 3.39 17.55 -22.50
C GLU A 245 1.94 17.13 -22.26
N GLU A 246 1.71 15.92 -21.72
CA GLU A 246 0.35 15.44 -21.44
C GLU A 246 -0.32 16.26 -20.33
N ASP A 247 0.41 16.58 -19.26
CA ASP A 247 -0.10 17.41 -18.18
C ASP A 247 -0.31 18.86 -18.65
N ARG A 248 0.59 19.41 -19.47
CA ARG A 248 0.43 20.75 -20.07
C ARG A 248 -0.84 20.84 -20.90
N LYS A 249 -1.12 19.84 -21.74
CA LYS A 249 -2.37 19.79 -22.51
C LYS A 249 -3.60 19.69 -21.61
N ARG A 250 -3.54 18.90 -20.52
CA ARG A 250 -4.66 18.73 -19.60
C ARG A 250 -4.94 20.00 -18.81
N ASN A 251 -3.92 20.57 -18.18
CA ASN A 251 -4.04 21.78 -17.38
C ASN A 251 -4.36 23.00 -18.24
N GLY A 252 -3.85 23.07 -19.47
CA GLY A 252 -4.27 24.08 -20.44
C GLY A 252 -5.76 24.02 -20.79
N LYS A 253 -6.37 22.83 -20.86
CA LYS A 253 -7.83 22.69 -21.04
C LYS A 253 -8.62 23.15 -19.82
N ILE A 254 -8.16 22.81 -18.61
CA ILE A 254 -8.78 23.27 -17.35
C ILE A 254 -8.71 24.81 -17.29
N PHE A 255 -7.52 25.38 -17.48
CA PHE A 255 -7.27 26.81 -17.45
C PHE A 255 -8.07 27.57 -18.52
N GLY A 256 -8.04 27.08 -19.76
CA GLY A 256 -8.77 27.67 -20.87
C GLY A 256 -10.29 27.59 -20.69
N GLY A 257 -10.80 26.48 -20.17
CA GLY A 257 -12.23 26.30 -19.89
C GLY A 257 -12.74 27.26 -18.80
N ILE A 258 -11.99 27.40 -17.69
CA ILE A 258 -12.35 28.35 -16.63
C ILE A 258 -12.26 29.79 -17.13
N SER A 259 -11.17 30.14 -17.82
CA SER A 259 -10.98 31.47 -18.40
C SER A 259 -12.09 31.87 -19.37
N ALA A 260 -12.62 30.92 -20.15
CA ALA A 260 -13.72 31.17 -21.07
C ALA A 260 -15.08 31.32 -20.37
N LEU A 261 -15.35 30.51 -19.35
CA LEU A 261 -16.64 30.51 -18.63
C LEU A 261 -16.75 31.63 -17.60
N ARG A 262 -15.67 31.91 -16.86
CA ARG A 262 -15.61 32.85 -15.74
C ARG A 262 -14.28 33.62 -15.72
N PRO A 263 -14.09 34.59 -16.65
CA PRO A 263 -12.87 35.39 -16.71
C PRO A 263 -12.56 36.12 -15.40
N ASP A 264 -13.59 36.52 -14.66
CA ASP A 264 -13.50 37.19 -13.35
C ASP A 264 -12.86 36.31 -12.26
N LEU A 265 -13.01 34.98 -12.35
CA LEU A 265 -12.40 34.03 -11.42
C LEU A 265 -11.00 33.58 -11.88
N SER A 266 -10.73 33.62 -13.19
CA SER A 266 -9.49 33.11 -13.78
C SER A 266 -8.22 33.80 -13.26
N VAL A 267 -8.33 35.02 -12.74
CA VAL A 267 -7.21 35.75 -12.12
C VAL A 267 -6.67 35.06 -10.85
N ARG A 268 -7.42 34.13 -10.26
CA ARG A 268 -7.02 33.31 -9.10
C ARG A 268 -6.70 31.85 -9.46
N LEU A 269 -6.67 31.54 -10.75
CA LEU A 269 -6.25 30.25 -11.28
C LEU A 269 -4.85 30.37 -11.86
N HIS A 270 -3.94 29.50 -11.42
CA HIS A 270 -2.52 29.57 -11.79
C HIS A 270 -2.07 28.26 -12.43
N ASP A 271 -1.61 28.30 -13.67
CA ASP A 271 -1.01 27.12 -14.32
C ASP A 271 0.50 27.10 -14.09
N TRP A 272 0.96 26.26 -13.16
CA TRP A 272 2.38 26.09 -12.83
C TRP A 272 2.94 24.76 -13.38
N THR A 273 2.27 24.18 -14.37
CA THR A 273 2.68 22.93 -15.01
C THR A 273 4.07 23.03 -15.63
N GLY A 274 4.97 22.15 -15.22
CA GLY A 274 6.37 22.13 -15.70
C GLY A 274 7.20 23.34 -15.25
N GLN A 275 6.72 24.12 -14.28
CA GLN A 275 7.40 25.31 -13.74
C GLN A 275 7.95 25.08 -12.33
N THR A 276 7.89 23.84 -11.83
CA THR A 276 8.42 23.45 -10.52
C THR A 276 9.34 22.24 -10.69
N GLY A 277 10.60 22.36 -10.28
CA GLY A 277 11.47 21.21 -10.04
C GLY A 277 11.11 20.51 -8.72
N PRO A 278 11.75 19.37 -8.36
CA PRO A 278 11.47 18.67 -7.12
C PRO A 278 11.62 19.54 -5.86
N ASP A 279 12.68 20.34 -5.74
CA ASP A 279 12.86 21.24 -4.58
C ASP A 279 11.82 22.35 -4.53
N ASP A 280 11.49 22.95 -5.68
CA ASP A 280 10.43 23.97 -5.80
C ASP A 280 9.04 23.39 -5.52
N LEU A 281 8.80 22.11 -5.86
CA LEU A 281 7.57 21.42 -5.54
C LEU A 281 7.40 21.31 -4.02
N PHE A 282 8.41 20.85 -3.27
CA PHE A 282 8.32 20.81 -1.81
C PHE A 282 8.16 22.20 -1.19
N ALA A 283 8.85 23.21 -1.72
CA ALA A 283 8.69 24.60 -1.28
C ALA A 283 7.26 25.14 -1.54
N LEU A 284 6.63 24.72 -2.64
CA LEU A 284 5.23 25.01 -2.93
C LEU A 284 4.28 24.28 -1.97
N LEU A 285 4.47 22.98 -1.78
CA LEU A 285 3.63 22.18 -0.90
C LEU A 285 3.72 22.67 0.56
N GLU A 286 4.90 23.11 1.02
CA GLU A 286 5.07 23.75 2.32
C GLU A 286 4.22 25.04 2.44
N GLN A 287 4.09 25.79 1.35
CA GLN A 287 3.36 27.06 1.26
C GLN A 287 1.89 26.92 0.82
N SER A 288 1.39 25.72 0.55
CA SER A 288 -0.01 25.45 0.19
C SER A 288 -0.83 25.09 1.43
N ASP A 289 -2.15 25.20 1.36
CA ASP A 289 -3.05 24.84 2.47
C ASP A 289 -3.63 23.44 2.32
N LEU A 290 -3.80 22.98 1.07
CA LEU A 290 -4.35 21.67 0.74
C LEU A 290 -3.90 21.21 -0.65
N LEU A 291 -3.72 19.90 -0.85
CA LEU A 291 -3.56 19.28 -2.16
C LEU A 291 -4.81 18.46 -2.52
N VAL A 292 -5.37 18.70 -3.71
CA VAL A 292 -6.31 17.78 -4.37
C VAL A 292 -5.55 16.98 -5.42
N SER A 293 -5.60 15.65 -5.35
CA SER A 293 -4.74 14.80 -6.17
C SER A 293 -5.39 13.50 -6.59
N ASN A 294 -5.05 13.03 -7.80
CA ASN A 294 -5.14 11.60 -8.11
C ASN A 294 -4.01 10.81 -7.41
N ASP A 295 -3.88 9.52 -7.72
CA ASP A 295 -2.70 8.70 -7.38
C ASP A 295 -1.46 9.10 -8.20
N THR A 296 -0.54 9.85 -7.59
CA THR A 296 0.68 10.36 -8.25
C THR A 296 1.78 10.67 -7.23
N GLY A 297 3.03 10.75 -7.69
CA GLY A 297 4.18 11.07 -6.83
C GLY A 297 4.01 12.38 -6.03
N THR A 298 3.32 13.37 -6.59
CA THR A 298 2.99 14.63 -5.89
C THR A 298 2.14 14.42 -4.63
N MET A 299 1.26 13.42 -4.63
CA MET A 299 0.45 13.05 -3.47
C MET A 299 1.33 12.63 -2.29
N HIS A 300 2.33 11.79 -2.56
CA HIS A 300 3.26 11.32 -1.53
C HIS A 300 4.25 12.41 -1.11
N ALA A 301 4.66 13.30 -2.02
CA ALA A 301 5.44 14.49 -1.67
C ALA A 301 4.68 15.41 -0.69
N ALA A 302 3.38 15.62 -0.93
CA ALA A 302 2.53 16.40 -0.03
C ALA A 302 2.37 15.74 1.34
N ALA A 303 2.19 14.42 1.37
CA ALA A 303 2.15 13.65 2.61
C ALA A 303 3.45 13.80 3.42
N LEU A 304 4.62 13.73 2.78
CA LEU A 304 5.91 13.97 3.42
C LEU A 304 6.06 15.42 3.94
N ALA A 305 5.57 16.39 3.19
CA ALA A 305 5.57 17.81 3.59
C ALA A 305 4.55 18.14 4.70
N GLY A 306 3.75 17.17 5.13
CA GLY A 306 2.68 17.37 6.13
C GLY A 306 1.52 18.21 5.60
N LEU A 307 1.36 18.31 4.28
CA LEU A 307 0.24 19.01 3.64
C LEU A 307 -0.98 18.08 3.60
N PRO A 308 -2.17 18.52 4.08
CA PRO A 308 -3.38 17.72 3.97
C PRO A 308 -3.73 17.41 2.52
N VAL A 309 -4.08 16.15 2.26
CA VAL A 309 -4.43 15.67 0.92
C VAL A 309 -5.89 15.24 0.88
N VAL A 310 -6.59 15.73 -0.15
CA VAL A 310 -7.85 15.17 -0.63
C VAL A 310 -7.53 14.32 -1.87
N CYS A 311 -7.50 12.99 -1.67
CA CYS A 311 -7.13 12.02 -2.69
C CYS A 311 -8.37 11.49 -3.41
N LEU A 312 -8.33 11.50 -4.74
CA LEU A 312 -9.37 10.95 -5.61
C LEU A 312 -8.98 9.52 -6.01
N SER A 313 -9.67 8.54 -5.43
CA SER A 313 -9.32 7.11 -5.50
C SER A 313 -10.29 6.30 -6.36
N PHE A 314 -9.85 5.94 -7.56
CA PHE A 314 -10.63 5.13 -8.51
C PHE A 314 -9.69 4.28 -9.38
N ALA A 315 -10.26 3.54 -10.33
CA ALA A 315 -9.55 2.53 -11.12
C ALA A 315 -8.87 1.47 -10.23
N ASN A 316 -7.58 1.20 -10.41
CA ASN A 316 -6.82 0.22 -9.64
C ASN A 316 -6.13 0.83 -8.40
N LEU A 317 -6.43 2.07 -8.02
CA LEU A 317 -5.94 2.66 -6.77
C LEU A 317 -6.63 2.01 -5.57
N PHE A 318 -5.86 1.45 -4.65
CA PHE A 318 -6.35 0.95 -3.37
C PHE A 318 -5.76 1.78 -2.24
N TYR A 319 -6.53 2.74 -1.77
CA TYR A 319 -6.08 3.75 -0.80
C TYR A 319 -5.57 3.19 0.54
N PRO A 320 -6.01 2.03 1.08
CA PRO A 320 -5.39 1.49 2.29
C PRO A 320 -3.90 1.19 2.11
N GLU A 321 -3.50 0.83 0.90
CA GLU A 321 -2.13 0.46 0.55
C GLU A 321 -1.29 1.68 0.16
N THR A 322 -1.77 2.50 -0.78
CA THR A 322 -0.96 3.58 -1.38
C THR A 322 -1.54 4.98 -1.18
N GLY A 323 -2.45 5.14 -0.22
CA GLY A 323 -2.93 6.46 0.17
C GLY A 323 -1.82 7.32 0.81
N PRO A 324 -2.00 8.65 0.87
CA PRO A 324 -1.04 9.56 1.49
C PRO A 324 -0.80 9.23 2.97
N TRP A 325 0.43 8.83 3.31
CA TRP A 325 0.81 8.47 4.67
C TRP A 325 0.85 9.70 5.58
N GLY A 326 -0.08 9.76 6.53
CA GLY A 326 -0.24 10.88 7.44
C GLY A 326 -1.63 10.87 8.05
N ASP A 327 -1.85 11.78 8.99
CA ASP A 327 -3.17 12.00 9.57
C ASP A 327 -3.90 13.14 8.86
N GLY A 328 -5.22 13.17 8.96
CA GLY A 328 -6.06 14.22 8.37
C GLY A 328 -6.12 14.28 6.84
N ASN A 329 -5.72 13.21 6.15
CA ASN A 329 -5.97 13.02 4.73
C ASN A 329 -7.38 12.44 4.50
N ILE A 330 -8.03 12.88 3.43
CA ILE A 330 -9.38 12.43 3.06
C ILE A 330 -9.30 11.73 1.71
N ILE A 331 -9.88 10.55 1.62
CA ILE A 331 -10.03 9.80 0.38
C ILE A 331 -11.49 9.93 -0.08
N LEU A 332 -11.72 10.36 -1.32
CA LEU A 332 -12.99 10.13 -2.01
C LEU A 332 -12.77 8.98 -2.99
N TYR A 333 -13.52 7.89 -2.85
CA TYR A 333 -13.39 6.72 -3.71
C TYR A 333 -14.68 6.35 -4.42
N SER A 334 -14.54 5.70 -5.58
CA SER A 334 -15.69 5.13 -6.30
C SER A 334 -16.16 3.84 -5.62
N ARG A 335 -17.48 3.71 -5.45
CA ARG A 335 -18.16 2.47 -5.01
C ARG A 335 -18.56 1.58 -6.19
N ALA A 336 -18.00 1.80 -7.38
CA ALA A 336 -18.22 0.89 -8.49
C ALA A 336 -17.80 -0.52 -8.08
N PRO A 337 -18.58 -1.59 -8.33
CA PRO A 337 -18.24 -2.95 -7.91
C PRO A 337 -16.90 -3.48 -8.46
N CYS A 338 -16.40 -2.86 -9.54
CA CYS A 338 -15.11 -3.19 -10.12
C CYS A 338 -13.94 -2.37 -9.55
N ALA A 339 -14.19 -1.39 -8.66
CA ALA A 339 -13.18 -0.53 -8.07
C ALA A 339 -12.88 -0.96 -6.62
N PRO A 340 -11.61 -1.18 -6.23
CA PRO A 340 -10.43 -1.10 -7.10
C PRO A 340 -10.36 -2.27 -8.09
N CYS A 341 -10.03 -1.99 -9.35
CA CYS A 341 -9.85 -3.06 -10.34
C CYS A 341 -8.47 -3.70 -10.21
N ALA A 342 -8.31 -4.94 -10.71
CA ALA A 342 -7.00 -5.57 -10.73
C ALA A 342 -6.05 -4.77 -11.66
N PRO A 343 -4.76 -4.61 -11.31
CA PRO A 343 -3.83 -3.76 -12.06
C PRO A 343 -3.72 -4.07 -13.57
N ASP A 344 -3.86 -5.34 -13.95
CA ASP A 344 -3.74 -5.81 -15.34
C ASP A 344 -5.09 -5.87 -16.08
N SER A 345 -6.17 -5.39 -15.46
CA SER A 345 -7.51 -5.40 -16.06
C SER A 345 -7.64 -4.36 -17.18
N ARG A 346 -8.09 -4.79 -18.36
CA ARG A 346 -8.44 -3.87 -19.46
C ARG A 346 -9.80 -3.22 -19.18
N CYS A 347 -9.81 -1.91 -18.91
CA CYS A 347 -11.04 -1.15 -18.73
C CYS A 347 -11.56 -0.62 -20.09
N LEU A 348 -12.81 -0.96 -20.44
CA LEU A 348 -13.48 -0.43 -21.64
C LEU A 348 -14.36 0.78 -21.33
N HIS A 349 -14.86 0.88 -20.10
CA HIS A 349 -15.78 1.93 -19.66
C HIS A 349 -15.37 2.41 -18.26
N PRO A 350 -14.59 3.49 -18.14
CA PRO A 350 -14.04 3.96 -16.86
C PRO A 350 -15.08 4.73 -16.01
N VAL A 351 -16.24 4.11 -15.77
CA VAL A 351 -17.38 4.72 -15.05
C VAL A 351 -17.00 5.19 -13.64
N CYS A 352 -16.05 4.50 -12.98
CA CYS A 352 -15.57 4.87 -11.65
C CYS A 352 -15.01 6.30 -11.57
N ARG A 353 -14.52 6.85 -12.67
CA ARG A 353 -14.05 8.25 -12.71
C ARG A 353 -15.19 9.26 -12.66
N GLU A 354 -16.37 8.82 -13.07
CA GLU A 354 -17.58 9.64 -13.11
C GLU A 354 -18.38 9.61 -11.81
N ASP A 355 -18.03 8.70 -10.89
CA ASP A 355 -18.75 8.52 -9.64
C ASP A 355 -18.45 9.62 -8.62
N LEU A 356 -17.24 10.19 -8.69
CA LEU A 356 -16.77 11.24 -7.81
C LEU A 356 -17.39 12.57 -8.25
N ASP A 357 -18.32 13.09 -7.47
CA ASP A 357 -19.04 14.33 -7.76
C ASP A 357 -18.18 15.58 -7.44
N PRO A 358 -17.96 16.50 -8.40
CA PRO A 358 -17.18 17.72 -8.20
C PRO A 358 -17.63 18.59 -7.03
N ARG A 359 -18.94 18.67 -6.77
CA ARG A 359 -19.48 19.49 -5.68
C ARG A 359 -19.19 18.87 -4.33
N THR A 360 -19.28 17.55 -4.23
CA THR A 360 -18.86 16.78 -3.06
C THR A 360 -17.37 16.96 -2.80
N VAL A 361 -16.51 16.86 -3.83
CA VAL A 361 -15.07 17.14 -3.71
C VAL A 361 -14.83 18.56 -3.19
N ALA A 362 -15.48 19.57 -3.77
CA ALA A 362 -15.34 20.96 -3.32
C ALA A 362 -15.81 21.17 -1.87
N ALA A 363 -16.91 20.54 -1.46
CA ALA A 363 -17.40 20.59 -0.08
C ALA A 363 -16.42 19.97 0.91
N VAL A 364 -15.83 18.81 0.56
CA VAL A 364 -14.79 18.15 1.36
C VAL A 364 -13.55 19.04 1.48
N VAL A 365 -13.09 19.62 0.37
CA VAL A 365 -11.92 20.52 0.36
C VAL A 365 -12.16 21.73 1.25
N ARG A 366 -13.30 22.42 1.09
CA ARG A 366 -13.65 23.57 1.94
C ARG A 366 -13.69 23.20 3.40
N LYS A 367 -14.32 22.07 3.74
CA LYS A 367 -14.40 21.64 5.13
C LYS A 367 -13.02 21.32 5.69
N ARG A 368 -12.16 20.64 4.93
CA ARG A 368 -10.82 20.30 5.40
C ARG A 368 -9.98 21.54 5.70
N LEU A 369 -10.15 22.63 4.93
CA LEU A 369 -9.45 23.91 5.14
C LEU A 369 -9.86 24.63 6.44
N GLU A 370 -11.00 24.27 7.05
CA GLU A 370 -11.41 24.83 8.35
C GLU A 370 -10.59 24.24 9.52
N PHE A 371 -9.82 23.18 9.30
CA PHE A 371 -9.07 22.47 10.33
C PHE A 371 -7.55 22.63 10.14
N PRO A 372 -6.77 22.60 11.23
CA PRO A 372 -5.31 22.60 11.16
C PRO A 372 -4.76 21.43 10.32
N ARG A 373 -3.50 21.54 9.88
CA ARG A 373 -2.85 20.46 9.11
C ARG A 373 -2.78 19.16 9.90
N THR A 374 -2.42 19.24 11.18
CA THR A 374 -2.48 18.12 12.13
C THR A 374 -3.82 18.15 12.84
N LEU A 375 -4.56 17.04 12.83
CA LEU A 375 -5.86 16.95 13.50
C LEU A 375 -5.71 16.37 14.91
N GLU A 376 -6.21 17.10 15.91
CA GLU A 376 -6.44 16.51 17.23
C GLU A 376 -7.72 15.67 17.23
N THR A 377 -7.93 14.89 18.29
CA THR A 377 -9.11 14.01 18.38
C THR A 377 -10.45 14.75 18.20
N PRO A 378 -10.69 15.92 18.81
CA PRO A 378 -11.93 16.68 18.60
C PRO A 378 -12.09 17.17 17.16
N ASP A 379 -11.00 17.64 16.53
CA ASP A 379 -11.00 18.10 15.14
C ASP A 379 -11.40 16.96 14.19
N ARG A 380 -10.80 15.78 14.41
CA ARG A 380 -11.06 14.59 13.60
C ARG A 380 -12.53 14.16 13.71
N GLU A 381 -13.09 14.20 14.90
CA GLU A 381 -14.49 13.83 15.13
C GLU A 381 -15.46 14.83 14.51
N ALA A 382 -15.20 16.13 14.65
CA ALA A 382 -16.00 17.18 14.01
C ALA A 382 -15.95 17.09 12.47
N LEU A 383 -14.75 16.85 11.92
CA LEU A 383 -14.58 16.63 10.49
C LEU A 383 -15.32 15.36 10.03
N ARG A 384 -15.18 14.24 10.76
CA ARG A 384 -15.87 12.98 10.48
C ARG A 384 -17.38 13.18 10.40
N LEU A 385 -17.98 13.81 11.41
CA LEU A 385 -19.42 14.05 11.47
C LEU A 385 -19.90 14.87 10.27
N PHE A 386 -19.16 15.90 9.86
CA PHE A 386 -19.51 16.65 8.64
C PHE A 386 -19.41 15.79 7.39
N LEU A 387 -18.31 15.04 7.21
CA LEU A 387 -18.12 14.18 6.04
C LEU A 387 -19.24 13.15 5.91
N GLU A 388 -19.76 12.64 7.03
CA GLU A 388 -20.91 11.72 7.04
C GLU A 388 -22.20 12.37 6.51
N THR A 389 -22.38 13.68 6.68
CA THR A 389 -23.53 14.39 6.07
C THR A 389 -23.45 14.48 4.55
N LEU A 390 -22.25 14.31 3.98
CA LEU A 390 -22.02 14.30 2.53
C LEU A 390 -22.20 12.92 1.90
N LEU A 391 -22.60 11.90 2.68
CA LEU A 391 -22.81 10.53 2.22
C LEU A 391 -24.30 10.16 2.06
N PRO A 392 -25.14 10.89 1.31
CA PRO A 392 -26.40 10.31 0.89
C PRO A 392 -26.10 9.13 -0.06
N VAL A 393 -26.98 8.12 -0.06
CA VAL A 393 -26.93 6.92 -0.93
C VAL A 393 -26.43 7.30 -2.33
N GLY A 394 -25.19 6.95 -2.64
CA GLY A 394 -24.46 7.52 -3.76
C GLY A 394 -23.27 6.66 -4.17
N LYS A 395 -22.63 7.06 -5.27
CA LYS A 395 -21.52 6.29 -5.88
C LYS A 395 -20.14 6.67 -5.34
N THR A 396 -20.05 7.72 -4.53
CA THR A 396 -18.82 8.16 -3.86
C THR A 396 -18.82 7.67 -2.41
N GLY A 397 -17.78 6.96 -2.02
CA GLY A 397 -17.44 6.71 -0.62
C GLY A 397 -16.39 7.70 -0.14
N ILE A 398 -16.34 7.91 1.18
CA ILE A 398 -15.35 8.77 1.84
C ILE A 398 -14.64 7.96 2.92
N ALA A 399 -13.31 8.05 2.97
CA ALA A 399 -12.52 7.52 4.08
C ALA A 399 -11.62 8.61 4.65
N LEU A 400 -11.44 8.58 5.97
CA LEU A 400 -10.58 9.51 6.71
C LEU A 400 -9.36 8.75 7.24
N SER A 401 -8.16 9.27 6.98
CA SER A 401 -6.95 8.70 7.58
C SER A 401 -6.92 8.96 9.08
N LYS A 402 -6.39 8.02 9.85
CA LYS A 402 -6.09 8.13 11.27
C LYS A 402 -4.73 7.50 11.52
N ARG A 403 -3.88 8.20 12.27
CA ARG A 403 -2.68 7.61 12.86
C ARG A 403 -3.06 6.86 14.14
N GLU A 404 -2.76 5.57 14.20
CA GLU A 404 -2.98 4.74 15.38
C GLU A 404 -1.90 4.99 16.44
N VAL A 405 -2.15 4.57 17.69
CA VAL A 405 -1.20 4.75 18.81
C VAL A 405 0.16 4.09 18.53
N THR A 406 0.17 3.03 17.72
CA THR A 406 1.41 2.35 17.28
C THR A 406 2.18 3.13 16.20
N GLY A 407 1.64 4.26 15.73
CA GLY A 407 2.22 5.14 14.73
C GLY A 407 1.82 4.83 13.29
N GLU A 408 1.18 3.69 13.05
CA GLU A 408 0.73 3.28 11.71
C GLU A 408 -0.47 4.09 11.23
N VAL A 409 -0.62 4.22 9.92
CA VAL A 409 -1.73 4.96 9.31
C VAL A 409 -2.81 3.97 8.85
N ARG A 410 -4.06 4.30 9.16
CA ARG A 410 -5.26 3.56 8.73
C ARG A 410 -6.24 4.49 8.08
N TYR A 411 -6.99 3.97 7.12
CA TYR A 411 -8.13 4.69 6.55
C TYR A 411 -9.40 4.06 7.05
N ARG A 412 -10.28 4.89 7.62
CA ARG A 412 -11.59 4.44 8.10
C ARG A 412 -12.65 4.90 7.11
N PRO A 413 -13.29 3.97 6.37
CA PRO A 413 -14.48 4.29 5.60
C PRO A 413 -15.58 4.88 6.49
N LEU A 414 -16.37 5.76 5.91
CA LEU A 414 -17.49 6.43 6.57
C LEU A 414 -18.82 5.90 6.04
N GLY A 415 -19.89 6.07 6.83
CA GLY A 415 -21.22 5.56 6.48
C GLY A 415 -21.28 4.03 6.38
N GLU A 416 -22.11 3.52 5.46
CA GLU A 416 -22.38 2.08 5.29
C GLU A 416 -21.15 1.24 4.91
N ASP A 417 -20.14 1.83 4.28
CA ASP A 417 -18.92 1.11 3.84
C ASP A 417 -18.10 0.59 5.02
N ARG A 418 -18.26 1.21 6.19
CA ARG A 418 -17.64 0.77 7.45
C ARG A 418 -18.11 -0.61 7.90
N GLU A 419 -19.29 -1.03 7.45
CA GLU A 419 -19.89 -2.32 7.78
C GLU A 419 -19.79 -3.31 6.62
N SER A 420 -19.00 -3.01 5.58
CA SER A 420 -18.81 -3.94 4.45
C SER A 420 -18.09 -5.24 4.86
N PRO A 421 -18.40 -6.39 4.22
CA PRO A 421 -17.66 -7.64 4.44
C PRO A 421 -16.15 -7.48 4.23
N GLU A 422 -15.74 -6.69 3.24
CA GLU A 422 -14.33 -6.43 2.94
C GLU A 422 -13.63 -5.64 4.06
N GLU A 423 -14.30 -4.64 4.65
CA GLU A 423 -13.80 -3.93 5.83
C GLU A 423 -13.70 -4.86 7.04
N PHE A 424 -14.70 -5.71 7.28
CA PHE A 424 -14.65 -6.71 8.35
C PHE A 424 -13.43 -7.62 8.21
N TYR A 425 -13.21 -8.23 7.04
CA TYR A 425 -12.07 -9.11 6.83
C TYR A 425 -10.72 -8.37 6.86
N ARG A 426 -10.65 -7.10 6.44
CA ARG A 426 -9.45 -6.27 6.64
C ARG A 426 -9.09 -6.13 8.11
N ASN A 427 -10.08 -5.89 8.98
CA ASN A 427 -9.86 -5.79 10.42
C ASN A 427 -9.50 -7.15 11.06
N VAL A 428 -10.10 -8.24 10.58
CA VAL A 428 -9.71 -9.61 10.96
C VAL A 428 -8.24 -9.87 10.62
N TYR A 429 -7.82 -9.54 9.40
CA TYR A 429 -6.45 -9.76 8.96
C TYR A 429 -5.47 -8.85 9.67
N GLU A 430 -5.80 -7.58 9.89
CA GLU A 430 -4.96 -6.69 10.69
C GLU A 430 -4.66 -7.27 12.08
N LYS A 431 -5.70 -7.76 12.78
CA LYS A 431 -5.52 -8.41 14.07
C LYS A 431 -4.68 -9.68 13.94
N LEU A 432 -4.98 -10.53 12.96
CA LEU A 432 -4.24 -11.77 12.73
C LEU A 432 -2.74 -11.52 12.55
N TRP A 433 -2.35 -10.59 11.68
CA TRP A 433 -0.93 -10.37 11.36
C TRP A 433 -0.17 -9.72 12.52
N ARG A 434 -0.83 -8.89 13.33
CA ARG A 434 -0.27 -8.40 14.59
C ARG A 434 0.01 -9.53 15.58
N GLU A 435 -0.93 -10.43 15.76
CA GLU A 435 -0.74 -11.58 16.65
C GLU A 435 0.33 -12.56 16.12
N ASP A 436 0.36 -12.80 14.80
CA ASP A 436 1.21 -13.81 14.18
C ASP A 436 2.65 -13.33 13.94
N LEU A 437 2.81 -12.16 13.35
CA LEU A 437 4.13 -11.65 12.91
C LEU A 437 4.78 -10.72 13.93
N GLU A 438 3.98 -10.08 14.78
CA GLU A 438 4.47 -9.08 15.76
C GLU A 438 4.35 -9.55 17.22
N GLY A 439 3.53 -10.57 17.48
CA GLY A 439 3.27 -11.08 18.83
C GLY A 439 2.38 -10.16 19.69
N ASP A 440 1.68 -9.20 19.07
CA ASP A 440 0.74 -8.28 19.72
C ASP A 440 -0.63 -8.95 19.85
N LEU A 441 -0.97 -9.39 21.07
CA LEU A 441 -2.23 -10.06 21.42
C LEU A 441 -3.29 -9.11 21.99
N GLU A 442 -2.96 -7.84 22.20
CA GLU A 442 -3.80 -6.92 22.98
C GLU A 442 -4.77 -6.12 22.12
N LYS A 443 -4.53 -6.01 20.80
CA LYS A 443 -5.41 -5.24 19.91
C LYS A 443 -6.81 -5.89 19.79
N PRO A 444 -7.90 -5.20 20.16
CA PRO A 444 -9.25 -5.70 19.94
C PRO A 444 -9.59 -5.72 18.44
N LEU A 445 -10.54 -6.59 18.06
CA LEU A 445 -11.08 -6.58 16.70
C LEU A 445 -11.93 -5.31 16.51
N GLU A 446 -11.68 -4.56 15.46
CA GLU A 446 -12.49 -3.40 15.09
C GLU A 446 -13.61 -3.82 14.13
N GLY A 447 -14.83 -3.37 14.40
CA GLY A 447 -16.01 -3.69 13.59
C GLY A 447 -16.61 -5.07 13.89
N LEU A 448 -17.82 -5.27 13.38
CA LEU A 448 -18.57 -6.53 13.47
C LEU A 448 -18.75 -7.11 12.08
N CYS A 449 -19.02 -8.42 12.01
CA CYS A 449 -19.43 -8.98 10.74
C CYS A 449 -20.82 -8.43 10.37
N PRO A 450 -21.03 -7.95 9.13
CA PRO A 450 -22.33 -7.49 8.68
C PRO A 450 -23.41 -8.59 8.74
N GLU A 451 -24.66 -8.14 8.89
CA GLU A 451 -25.83 -9.01 8.76
C GLU A 451 -25.87 -9.69 7.38
N GLY A 452 -26.06 -11.00 7.35
CA GLY A 452 -26.09 -11.79 6.11
C GLY A 452 -24.72 -12.17 5.54
N GLY A 453 -23.61 -11.81 6.18
CA GLY A 453 -22.28 -12.31 5.81
C GLY A 453 -22.18 -13.83 5.99
N ASP A 454 -21.68 -14.54 4.99
CA ASP A 454 -21.52 -16.01 5.01
C ASP A 454 -20.28 -16.44 5.82
N ILE A 455 -20.27 -16.09 7.10
CA ILE A 455 -19.22 -16.50 8.06
C ILE A 455 -19.16 -18.03 8.14
N SER A 456 -20.31 -18.69 8.08
CA SER A 456 -20.41 -20.15 8.20
C SER A 456 -19.61 -20.83 7.10
N GLN A 457 -19.78 -20.43 5.84
CA GLN A 457 -18.97 -20.95 4.73
C GLN A 457 -17.48 -20.69 4.95
N VAL A 458 -17.09 -19.48 5.37
CA VAL A 458 -15.67 -19.16 5.61
C VAL A 458 -15.08 -20.05 6.72
N LEU A 459 -15.84 -20.33 7.78
CA LEU A 459 -15.42 -21.24 8.84
C LEU A 459 -15.35 -22.71 8.36
N ASP A 460 -16.29 -23.17 7.54
CA ASP A 460 -16.28 -24.52 6.96
C ASP A 460 -15.04 -24.72 6.07
N PHE A 461 -14.72 -23.74 5.22
CA PHE A 461 -13.49 -23.77 4.43
C PHE A 461 -12.23 -23.63 5.30
N SER A 462 -12.30 -22.91 6.43
CA SER A 462 -11.19 -22.85 7.40
C SER A 462 -10.92 -24.23 8.00
N ASP A 463 -11.96 -24.99 8.36
CA ASP A 463 -11.82 -26.34 8.91
C ASP A 463 -11.24 -27.31 7.87
N ARG A 464 -11.62 -27.18 6.59
CA ARG A 464 -10.98 -27.90 5.48
C ARG A 464 -9.50 -27.55 5.34
N LEU A 465 -9.15 -26.26 5.40
CA LEU A 465 -7.76 -25.80 5.32
C LEU A 465 -6.94 -26.31 6.52
N LEU A 466 -7.53 -26.35 7.72
CA LEU A 466 -6.93 -26.92 8.91
C LEU A 466 -6.63 -28.42 8.76
N HIS A 467 -7.56 -29.18 8.16
CA HIS A 467 -7.36 -30.59 7.85
C HIS A 467 -6.21 -30.79 6.85
N LEU A 468 -6.15 -29.98 5.79
CA LEU A 468 -5.05 -30.04 4.81
C LEU A 468 -3.70 -29.71 5.44
N ALA A 469 -3.63 -28.71 6.31
CA ALA A 469 -2.40 -28.36 7.02
C ALA A 469 -1.89 -29.54 7.85
N LYS A 470 -2.76 -30.19 8.64
CA LYS A 470 -2.42 -31.39 9.42
C LYS A 470 -1.97 -32.55 8.55
N LYS A 471 -2.69 -32.83 7.45
CA LYS A 471 -2.32 -33.86 6.49
C LYS A 471 -0.95 -33.61 5.87
N GLY A 472 -0.64 -32.35 5.52
CA GLY A 472 0.67 -31.94 5.04
C GLY A 472 1.78 -32.24 6.05
N GLN A 473 1.57 -31.90 7.33
CA GLN A 473 2.52 -32.25 8.40
C GLN A 473 2.75 -33.76 8.49
N GLU A 474 1.69 -34.57 8.51
CA GLU A 474 1.78 -36.03 8.58
C GLU A 474 2.57 -36.63 7.41
N VAL A 475 2.35 -36.12 6.19
CA VAL A 475 3.11 -36.55 4.99
C VAL A 475 4.59 -36.22 5.14
N VAL A 476 4.92 -35.01 5.59
CA VAL A 476 6.32 -34.58 5.79
C VAL A 476 7.00 -35.38 6.90
N GLN A 477 6.31 -35.69 7.99
CA GLN A 477 6.82 -36.55 9.06
C GLN A 477 7.11 -37.96 8.56
N ARG A 478 6.26 -38.53 7.70
CA ARG A 478 6.52 -39.83 7.07
C ARG A 478 7.75 -39.79 6.15
N ILE A 479 7.99 -38.68 5.47
CA ILE A 479 9.21 -38.46 4.68
C ILE A 479 10.44 -38.42 5.61
N ALA A 480 10.36 -37.72 6.73
CA ALA A 480 11.42 -37.68 7.74
C ALA A 480 11.79 -39.09 8.22
N VAL A 481 10.80 -39.90 8.60
CA VAL A 481 11.01 -41.31 9.03
C VAL A 481 11.64 -42.14 7.92
N CYS A 482 11.25 -41.96 6.66
CA CYS A 482 11.85 -42.68 5.53
C CYS A 482 13.34 -42.34 5.39
N LEU A 483 13.69 -41.06 5.48
CA LEU A 483 15.08 -40.59 5.41
C LEU A 483 15.91 -41.09 6.60
N ASP A 484 15.38 -41.01 7.82
CA ASP A 484 16.02 -41.53 9.04
C ASP A 484 16.28 -43.04 8.98
N SER A 485 15.40 -43.78 8.31
CA SER A 485 15.52 -45.22 8.12
C SER A 485 16.50 -45.61 6.99
N GLY A 486 17.20 -44.65 6.39
CA GLY A 486 18.13 -44.88 5.28
C GLY A 486 17.46 -45.24 3.95
N ARG A 487 16.13 -45.08 3.82
CA ARG A 487 15.41 -45.31 2.55
C ARG A 487 15.58 -44.10 1.64
N SER A 488 16.56 -44.19 0.73
CA SER A 488 16.78 -43.23 -0.36
C SER A 488 16.80 -43.96 -1.71
N PRO A 489 16.01 -43.53 -2.71
CA PRO A 489 15.18 -42.32 -2.73
C PRO A 489 13.89 -42.47 -1.89
N VAL A 490 13.34 -41.33 -1.46
CA VAL A 490 12.01 -41.26 -0.83
C VAL A 490 10.96 -41.76 -1.83
N PRO A 491 9.96 -42.56 -1.42
CA PRO A 491 8.90 -43.04 -2.31
C PRO A 491 8.18 -41.90 -3.05
N GLU A 492 8.06 -42.02 -4.37
CA GLU A 492 7.45 -41.00 -5.24
C GLU A 492 6.00 -40.68 -4.88
N ASN A 493 5.25 -41.66 -4.38
CA ASN A 493 3.88 -41.48 -3.90
C ASN A 493 3.79 -40.59 -2.64
N LEU A 494 4.84 -40.55 -1.81
CA LEU A 494 4.90 -39.61 -0.67
C LEU A 494 5.22 -38.19 -1.14
N LEU A 495 6.13 -38.05 -2.11
CA LEU A 495 6.45 -36.75 -2.69
C LEU A 495 5.24 -36.13 -3.40
N SER A 496 4.56 -36.89 -4.27
CA SER A 496 3.34 -36.42 -4.95
C SER A 496 2.16 -36.16 -4.00
N SER A 497 2.17 -36.75 -2.80
CA SER A 497 1.18 -36.43 -1.77
C SER A 497 1.33 -34.99 -1.24
N ILE A 498 2.55 -34.45 -1.18
CA ILE A 498 2.78 -33.03 -0.81
C ILE A 498 2.17 -32.12 -1.88
N ASP A 499 2.50 -32.37 -3.16
CA ASP A 499 1.97 -31.58 -4.28
C ASP A 499 0.43 -31.60 -4.31
N GLY A 500 -0.17 -32.76 -4.03
CA GLY A 500 -1.61 -32.91 -3.93
C GLY A 500 -2.25 -32.14 -2.77
N VAL A 501 -1.55 -31.99 -1.64
CA VAL A 501 -2.01 -31.16 -0.51
C VAL A 501 -1.89 -29.69 -0.85
N ASP A 502 -0.75 -29.25 -1.40
CA ASP A 502 -0.51 -27.85 -1.77
C ASP A 502 -1.51 -27.35 -2.80
N ARG A 503 -1.81 -28.17 -3.82
CA ARG A 503 -2.83 -27.86 -4.81
C ARG A 503 -4.20 -27.66 -4.19
N GLN A 504 -4.59 -28.48 -3.22
CA GLN A 504 -5.87 -28.31 -2.52
C GLN A 504 -5.90 -27.05 -1.64
N VAL A 505 -4.77 -26.69 -1.03
CA VAL A 505 -4.63 -25.40 -0.32
C VAL A 505 -4.82 -24.24 -1.29
N GLU A 506 -4.23 -24.32 -2.48
CA GLU A 506 -4.43 -23.34 -3.55
C GLU A 506 -5.89 -23.28 -4.02
N GLU A 507 -6.54 -24.42 -4.22
CA GLU A 507 -7.95 -24.51 -4.63
C GLU A 507 -8.91 -23.84 -3.63
N ILE A 508 -8.60 -23.89 -2.32
CA ILE A 508 -9.35 -23.15 -1.28
C ILE A 508 -9.26 -21.64 -1.50
N SER A 509 -8.10 -21.12 -1.90
CA SER A 509 -7.90 -19.67 -2.11
C SER A 509 -8.84 -19.09 -3.17
N TRP A 510 -9.16 -19.87 -4.20
CA TRP A 510 -10.08 -19.48 -5.27
C TRP A 510 -11.55 -19.69 -4.88
N SER A 511 -11.82 -20.73 -4.09
CA SER A 511 -13.17 -21.12 -3.69
C SER A 511 -13.73 -20.26 -2.55
N CYS A 512 -12.84 -19.74 -1.68
CA CYS A 512 -13.18 -18.91 -0.53
C CYS A 512 -12.18 -17.73 -0.45
N PRO A 513 -12.43 -16.63 -1.18
CA PRO A 513 -11.50 -15.50 -1.25
C PRO A 513 -11.03 -14.92 0.10
N PRO A 514 -11.87 -14.89 1.17
CA PRO A 514 -11.41 -14.45 2.49
C PRO A 514 -10.30 -15.30 3.10
N LEU A 515 -10.04 -16.53 2.63
CA LEU A 515 -8.91 -17.37 3.05
C LEU A 515 -7.70 -17.25 2.12
N GLY A 516 -7.83 -16.54 1.00
CA GLY A 516 -6.76 -16.34 0.01
C GLY A 516 -5.44 -15.85 0.61
N PRO A 517 -5.44 -14.82 1.49
CA PRO A 517 -4.23 -14.39 2.19
C PRO A 517 -3.48 -15.52 2.89
N LEU A 518 -4.17 -16.40 3.64
CA LEU A 518 -3.54 -17.50 4.37
C LEU A 518 -2.89 -18.51 3.42
N CYS A 519 -3.61 -18.90 2.37
CA CYS A 519 -3.14 -19.88 1.39
C CYS A 519 -1.91 -19.36 0.62
N LEU A 520 -1.97 -18.10 0.15
CA LEU A 520 -0.87 -17.51 -0.62
C LEU A 520 0.35 -17.22 0.26
N PHE A 521 0.15 -16.76 1.50
CA PHE A 521 1.25 -16.56 2.44
C PHE A 521 1.99 -17.89 2.71
N PHE A 522 1.23 -18.99 2.91
CA PHE A 522 1.80 -20.34 3.04
C PHE A 522 2.63 -20.77 1.82
N GLN A 523 2.12 -20.54 0.60
CA GLN A 523 2.87 -20.84 -0.63
C GLN A 523 4.18 -20.05 -0.68
N LEU A 524 4.15 -18.75 -0.40
CA LEU A 524 5.33 -17.88 -0.41
C LEU A 524 6.35 -18.28 0.67
N GLU A 525 5.91 -18.72 1.84
CA GLU A 525 6.80 -19.26 2.88
C GLU A 525 7.48 -20.56 2.43
N LYS A 526 6.74 -21.45 1.74
CA LYS A 526 7.31 -22.69 1.17
C LYS A 526 8.33 -22.40 0.08
N GLU A 527 8.03 -21.44 -0.81
CA GLU A 527 8.99 -20.98 -1.84
C GLU A 527 10.26 -20.41 -1.20
N SER A 528 10.17 -19.88 0.02
CA SER A 528 11.28 -19.23 0.73
C SER A 528 12.21 -20.17 1.50
N ILE A 529 12.03 -21.50 1.38
CA ILE A 529 12.90 -22.45 2.07
C ILE A 529 14.26 -22.50 1.37
N ASP A 530 15.18 -21.67 1.86
CA ASP A 530 16.56 -21.56 1.37
C ASP A 530 17.43 -22.68 1.99
N VAL A 531 17.29 -23.90 1.46
CA VAL A 531 18.12 -25.07 1.82
C VAL A 531 18.67 -25.67 0.52
N TRP A 532 19.91 -25.34 0.18
CA TRP A 532 20.51 -25.66 -1.12
C TRP A 532 21.49 -26.84 -1.07
N ASN A 533 22.00 -27.19 0.10
CA ASN A 533 22.94 -28.30 0.26
C ASN A 533 22.16 -29.62 0.31
N PRO A 534 22.35 -30.57 -0.64
CA PRO A 534 21.64 -31.85 -0.61
C PRO A 534 21.89 -32.68 0.67
N ARG A 535 23.00 -32.40 1.37
CA ARG A 535 23.31 -33.01 2.67
C ARG A 535 22.44 -32.48 3.82
N GLU A 536 21.69 -31.40 3.58
CA GLU A 536 20.79 -30.74 4.52
C GLU A 536 19.32 -31.08 4.26
N ILE A 537 19.04 -32.22 3.61
CA ILE A 537 17.67 -32.67 3.32
C ILE A 537 16.77 -32.71 4.57
N PHE A 538 17.34 -33.02 5.75
CA PHE A 538 16.62 -32.95 7.03
C PHE A 538 16.21 -31.53 7.42
N HIS A 539 17.02 -30.51 7.09
CA HIS A 539 16.64 -29.12 7.28
C HIS A 539 15.48 -28.74 6.35
N LEU A 540 15.51 -29.17 5.08
CA LEU A 540 14.41 -28.96 4.15
C LEU A 540 13.11 -29.57 4.69
N VAL A 541 13.14 -30.84 5.11
CA VAL A 541 11.98 -31.52 5.70
C VAL A 541 11.44 -30.78 6.93
N LYS A 542 12.32 -30.41 7.86
CA LYS A 542 11.93 -29.67 9.07
C LYS A 542 11.33 -28.29 8.76
N ARG A 543 11.87 -27.58 7.76
CA ARG A 543 11.35 -26.29 7.32
C ARG A 543 9.99 -26.44 6.63
N THR A 544 9.82 -27.46 5.80
CA THR A 544 8.53 -27.77 5.16
C THR A 544 7.47 -28.14 6.20
N GLU A 545 7.79 -29.00 7.17
CA GLU A 545 6.87 -29.33 8.28
C GLU A 545 6.42 -28.09 9.04
N LYS A 546 7.38 -27.19 9.31
CA LYS A 546 7.11 -25.91 9.98
C LYS A 546 6.13 -25.03 9.17
N THR A 547 6.24 -24.95 7.85
CA THR A 547 5.28 -24.14 7.05
C THR A 547 3.84 -24.63 7.19
N TYR A 548 3.61 -25.95 7.24
CA TYR A 548 2.28 -26.49 7.53
C TYR A 548 1.86 -26.25 8.99
N GLU A 549 2.79 -26.28 9.94
CA GLU A 549 2.52 -25.93 11.34
C GLU A 549 2.05 -24.48 11.49
N ASP A 550 2.75 -23.57 10.83
CA ASP A 550 2.48 -22.14 10.85
C ASP A 550 1.14 -21.84 10.13
N LEU A 551 0.85 -22.49 9.00
CA LEU A 551 -0.47 -22.45 8.36
C LEU A 551 -1.58 -22.91 9.33
N ARG A 552 -1.40 -24.06 9.99
CA ARG A 552 -2.38 -24.59 10.96
C ARG A 552 -2.69 -23.57 12.06
N LYS A 553 -1.64 -22.99 12.68
CA LYS A 553 -1.79 -21.98 13.75
C LYS A 553 -2.48 -20.71 13.24
N ARG A 554 -2.14 -20.23 12.05
CA ARG A 554 -2.78 -19.05 11.46
C ARG A 554 -4.26 -19.27 11.16
N VAL A 555 -4.62 -20.45 10.65
CA VAL A 555 -6.04 -20.81 10.43
C VAL A 555 -6.80 -20.84 11.75
N GLU A 556 -6.24 -21.45 12.80
CA GLU A 556 -6.85 -21.46 14.14
C GLU A 556 -7.07 -20.05 14.69
N ARG A 557 -6.07 -19.17 14.57
CA ARG A 557 -6.18 -17.76 14.97
C ARG A 557 -7.22 -17.01 14.13
N PHE A 558 -7.18 -17.15 12.81
CA PHE A 558 -8.14 -16.55 11.89
C PHE A 558 -9.58 -16.95 12.25
N SER A 559 -9.86 -18.25 12.39
CA SER A 559 -11.20 -18.73 12.75
C SER A 559 -11.64 -18.26 14.14
N ARG A 560 -10.71 -18.12 15.10
CA ARG A 560 -11.03 -17.51 16.41
C ARG A 560 -11.43 -16.05 16.26
N ILE A 561 -10.64 -15.24 15.55
CA ILE A 561 -10.91 -13.81 15.34
C ILE A 561 -12.23 -13.60 14.58
N VAL A 562 -12.50 -14.40 13.55
CA VAL A 562 -13.79 -14.37 12.82
C VAL A 562 -14.97 -14.67 13.77
N ARG A 563 -14.83 -15.67 14.66
CA ARG A 563 -15.86 -15.98 15.66
C ARG A 563 -16.04 -14.88 16.71
N GLU A 564 -14.98 -14.16 17.08
CA GLU A 564 -15.09 -12.97 17.96
C GLU A 564 -15.98 -11.90 17.32
N GLY A 565 -15.78 -11.62 16.03
CA GLY A 565 -16.59 -10.67 15.27
C GLY A 565 -18.07 -11.06 15.13
N ARG A 566 -18.37 -12.37 15.13
CA ARG A 566 -19.75 -12.89 15.11
C ARG A 566 -20.48 -12.72 16.45
N ARG A 567 -19.77 -12.88 17.57
CA ARG A 567 -20.37 -12.94 18.92
C ARG A 567 -20.83 -11.61 19.49
N ALA A 568 -20.45 -10.49 18.88
CA ALA A 568 -20.81 -9.16 19.37
C ALA A 568 -22.09 -8.57 18.75
N LEU A 569 -22.91 -9.40 18.07
CA LEU A 569 -24.30 -9.07 17.75
C LEU A 569 -25.16 -9.18 19.03
N PRO A 570 -25.76 -8.09 19.55
CA PRO A 570 -26.67 -8.18 20.67
C PRO A 570 -28.00 -8.77 20.19
N GLY A 571 -28.35 -10.00 20.63
CA GLY A 571 -29.70 -10.53 20.40
C GLY A 571 -29.92 -12.05 20.47
N GLU A 572 -28.89 -12.90 20.52
CA GLU A 572 -29.09 -14.36 20.44
C GLU A 572 -28.85 -15.16 21.73
N THR A 573 -28.66 -14.50 22.89
CA THR A 573 -28.52 -15.22 24.18
C THR A 573 -29.79 -15.32 25.02
N ASP A 574 -30.94 -14.81 24.57
CA ASP A 574 -32.23 -14.96 25.28
C ASP A 574 -33.37 -15.30 24.31
N ARG A 575 -33.35 -16.52 23.76
CA ARG A 575 -34.58 -17.21 23.33
C ARG A 575 -34.49 -18.68 23.70
N ALA A 576 -34.70 -18.94 24.99
CA ALA A 576 -35.26 -20.20 25.41
C ALA A 576 -36.61 -20.41 24.70
N GLU A 577 -36.71 -21.55 24.03
CA GLU A 577 -37.91 -22.34 23.73
C GLU A 577 -39.27 -21.64 23.80
N GLU A 578 -39.87 -21.34 22.64
CA GLU A 578 -41.33 -21.49 22.44
C GLU A 578 -41.63 -21.92 21.00
N PRO A 579 -42.45 -22.97 20.77
CA PRO A 579 -42.73 -23.49 19.45
C PRO A 579 -43.93 -22.78 18.81
N GLY A 580 -43.73 -22.31 17.58
CA GLY A 580 -44.83 -22.01 16.65
C GLY A 580 -45.00 -20.53 16.34
N MET A 581 -44.47 -20.12 15.19
CA MET A 581 -45.17 -19.29 14.20
C MET A 581 -44.26 -19.16 12.97
N SER A 582 -44.75 -19.67 11.83
CA SER A 582 -44.04 -19.65 10.55
C SER A 582 -43.79 -18.21 10.09
N ARG A 583 -42.52 -17.88 9.85
CA ARG A 583 -42.14 -16.66 9.14
C ARG A 583 -42.18 -16.93 7.64
N PHE A 584 -43.02 -16.17 6.93
CA PHE A 584 -43.04 -16.12 5.48
C PHE A 584 -41.67 -15.64 4.95
N SER A 585 -41.06 -16.44 4.09
CA SER A 585 -39.84 -16.10 3.36
C SER A 585 -40.16 -15.23 2.15
N GLY A 586 -39.39 -14.15 1.95
CA GLY A 586 -39.49 -13.20 0.83
C GLY A 586 -39.14 -13.75 -0.56
N PHE A 587 -39.46 -15.02 -0.83
CA PHE A 587 -39.26 -15.67 -2.13
C PHE A 587 -40.52 -15.60 -3.03
N GLU A 588 -41.68 -15.21 -2.50
CA GLU A 588 -42.95 -15.15 -3.26
C GLU A 588 -43.30 -13.76 -3.85
N MET A 589 -42.37 -12.80 -3.88
CA MET A 589 -42.62 -11.45 -4.41
C MET A 589 -42.06 -11.22 -5.83
N ARG A 590 -41.62 -12.28 -6.54
CA ARG A 590 -41.08 -12.20 -7.91
C ARG A 590 -42.04 -12.64 -9.03
N GLU A 591 -43.27 -13.05 -8.72
CA GLU A 591 -44.26 -13.49 -9.74
C GLU A 591 -45.50 -12.58 -9.90
N ARG A 592 -45.50 -11.35 -9.38
CA ARG A 592 -46.70 -10.49 -9.45
C ARG A 592 -46.54 -9.06 -9.98
N ILE A 593 -45.44 -8.72 -10.64
CA ILE A 593 -45.31 -7.46 -11.40
C ILE A 593 -44.30 -7.71 -12.54
N GLY A 594 -44.62 -7.80 -13.82
CA GLY A 594 -45.85 -7.65 -14.59
C GLY A 594 -45.60 -8.12 -16.03
N GLN A 595 -46.70 -8.35 -16.73
CA GLN A 595 -46.81 -8.57 -18.18
C GLN A 595 -46.15 -7.47 -19.01
#